data_AF-A0A3C1JR53-F1
#
_entry.id   AF-A0A3C1JR53-F1
#
_cell.length_a   1.000
_cell.length_b   1.000
_cell.length_c   1.000
_cell.angle_alpha   90.00
_cell.angle_beta   90.00
_cell.angle_gamma   90.00
#
_symmetry.space_group_name_H-M   'P 1'
#
loop_
_entity.id
_entity.type
_entity.pdbx_description
1 polymer ?
#
loop_
_entity_poly.entity_id
_entity_poly.type
_entity_poly.pdbx_seq_one_letter_code
_entity_poly.pdbx_strand_id
1 'polypeptide(L)'
;RGRGGPRAIVPVDEPFRVNDRIRVPEVRVILEDDDGNEENLGVMPTYQARRLAEERDLDLVEVAPQAQPPVCKVMDYGRFKYSLERKQREAHRAGRAGRAASEMKDVQLSPRIDDHDLQVKVDRALEFLTDGHPVRMVVRFLGRDMRHPENGMRALQTALDALGKEIAIRVDQAPRMEGRQLFALVRVDKGARARTDKPADEKTGADGETNETDSPMVALDTPSEATGPVAVVPVVAPEPIAESAEPVATA
;
A
#
# COMPACT_ATOMS: atom_id res chain seq x y z
N ARG A 1 -31.65 -3.04 42.12
CA ARG A 1 -32.17 -4.05 41.18
C ARG A 1 -32.47 -3.37 39.84
N GLY A 2 -31.47 -3.24 38.96
CA GLY A 2 -31.67 -2.66 37.63
C GLY A 2 -32.22 -3.70 36.67
N ARG A 3 -33.37 -3.43 36.03
CA ARG A 3 -33.91 -4.30 34.98
C ARG A 3 -33.16 -4.01 33.68
N GLY A 4 -32.08 -4.75 33.43
CA GLY A 4 -31.51 -4.84 32.08
C GLY A 4 -32.49 -5.60 31.19
N GLY A 5 -33.33 -4.86 30.45
CA GLY A 5 -34.16 -5.46 29.41
C GLY A 5 -33.27 -6.12 28.34
N PRO A 6 -33.74 -7.16 27.64
CA PRO A 6 -32.97 -7.77 26.56
C PRO A 6 -32.62 -6.69 25.53
N ARG A 7 -31.32 -6.55 25.22
CA ARG A 7 -30.88 -5.69 24.12
C ARG A 7 -31.60 -6.15 22.86
N ALA A 8 -32.38 -5.26 22.25
CA ALA A 8 -32.98 -5.53 20.95
C ALA A 8 -31.86 -5.93 19.99
N ILE A 9 -32.01 -7.09 19.37
CA ILE A 9 -31.11 -7.55 18.32
C ILE A 9 -31.38 -6.63 17.13
N VAL A 10 -30.56 -5.61 16.96
CA VAL A 10 -30.56 -4.81 15.73
C VAL A 10 -30.32 -5.78 14.57
N PRO A 11 -31.20 -5.83 13.56
CA PRO A 11 -30.98 -6.68 12.41
C PRO A 11 -29.68 -6.24 11.75
N VAL A 12 -28.78 -7.20 11.51
CA VAL A 12 -27.57 -6.94 10.75
C VAL A 12 -28.00 -6.56 9.33
N ASP A 13 -27.63 -5.37 8.87
CA ASP A 13 -27.91 -4.93 7.50
C ASP A 13 -27.35 -5.96 6.51
N GLU A 14 -28.26 -6.70 5.90
CA GLU A 14 -27.94 -7.81 5.02
C GLU A 14 -27.65 -7.22 3.63
N PRO A 15 -26.41 -7.32 3.11
CA PRO A 15 -25.93 -6.43 2.05
C PRO A 15 -26.57 -6.63 0.67
N PHE A 16 -27.38 -7.68 0.49
CA PHE A 16 -28.06 -8.00 -0.76
C PHE A 16 -29.54 -8.27 -0.49
N ARG A 17 -30.40 -7.84 -1.43
CA ARG A 17 -31.81 -8.24 -1.44
C ARG A 17 -31.93 -9.58 -2.18
N VAL A 18 -32.80 -10.43 -1.66
CA VAL A 18 -33.00 -11.80 -2.13
C VAL A 18 -34.50 -12.08 -2.21
N ASN A 19 -34.94 -12.78 -3.25
CA ASN A 19 -36.33 -13.22 -3.49
C ASN A 19 -37.32 -12.06 -3.26
N ASP A 20 -38.28 -12.20 -2.34
CA ASP A 20 -39.32 -11.19 -2.04
C ASP A 20 -38.80 -9.85 -1.50
N ARG A 21 -37.52 -9.74 -1.15
CA ARG A 21 -36.91 -8.44 -0.81
C ARG A 21 -36.70 -7.57 -2.05
N ILE A 22 -36.72 -8.14 -3.26
CA ILE A 22 -36.60 -7.43 -4.54
C ILE A 22 -37.97 -6.89 -4.96
N ARG A 23 -38.09 -5.55 -5.06
CA ARG A 23 -39.38 -4.84 -5.27
C ARG A 23 -39.51 -4.14 -6.63
N VAL A 24 -38.51 -4.25 -7.49
CA VAL A 24 -38.54 -3.67 -8.83
C VAL A 24 -39.39 -4.53 -9.78
N PRO A 25 -40.04 -3.95 -10.82
CA PRO A 25 -40.93 -4.69 -11.71
C PRO A 25 -40.17 -5.54 -12.75
N GLU A 26 -39.02 -5.06 -13.21
CA GLU A 26 -38.19 -5.69 -14.25
C GLU A 26 -36.74 -5.79 -13.77
N VAL A 27 -36.09 -6.88 -14.12
CA VAL A 27 -34.70 -7.20 -13.76
C VAL A 27 -33.96 -7.81 -14.94
N ARG A 28 -32.65 -7.56 -15.03
CA ARG A 28 -31.77 -8.34 -15.88
C ARG A 28 -31.36 -9.60 -15.13
N VAL A 29 -31.64 -10.77 -15.68
CA VAL A 29 -31.38 -12.06 -15.03
C VAL A 29 -30.15 -12.72 -15.63
N ILE A 30 -29.26 -13.12 -14.75
CA ILE A 30 -28.14 -14.03 -15.02
C ILE A 30 -28.42 -15.31 -14.23
N LEU A 31 -28.15 -16.45 -14.83
CA LEU A 31 -28.34 -17.77 -14.24
C LEU A 31 -26.97 -18.36 -13.89
N GLU A 32 -26.81 -18.87 -12.66
CA GLU A 32 -25.67 -19.71 -12.28
C GLU A 32 -26.13 -21.18 -12.33
N ASP A 33 -25.53 -21.99 -13.20
CA ASP A 33 -25.70 -23.46 -13.15
C ASP A 33 -24.76 -24.08 -12.09
N ASP A 34 -24.97 -25.34 -11.71
CA ASP A 34 -24.22 -26.04 -10.65
C ASP A 34 -22.69 -26.04 -10.84
N ASP A 35 -22.23 -26.07 -12.09
CA ASP A 35 -20.81 -25.99 -12.49
C ASP A 35 -20.20 -24.58 -12.34
N GLY A 36 -21.00 -23.57 -11.99
CA GLY A 36 -20.59 -22.16 -11.86
C GLY A 36 -20.58 -21.38 -13.18
N ASN A 37 -21.18 -21.92 -14.25
CA ASN A 37 -21.34 -21.22 -15.52
C ASN A 37 -22.39 -20.10 -15.41
N GLU A 38 -22.16 -18.98 -16.09
CA GLU A 38 -23.06 -17.82 -16.09
C GLU A 38 -23.80 -17.72 -17.44
N GLU A 39 -25.11 -18.01 -17.47
CA GLU A 39 -25.96 -17.80 -18.65
C GLU A 39 -26.78 -16.50 -18.53
N ASN A 40 -26.75 -15.68 -19.59
CA ASN A 40 -27.49 -14.41 -19.63
C ASN A 40 -28.89 -14.62 -20.21
N LEU A 41 -29.91 -14.64 -19.36
CA LEU A 41 -31.31 -14.82 -19.76
C LEU A 41 -32.01 -13.51 -20.21
N GLY A 42 -31.29 -12.38 -20.18
CA GLY A 42 -31.77 -11.09 -20.66
C GLY A 42 -32.58 -10.31 -19.61
N VAL A 43 -33.50 -9.47 -20.07
CA VAL A 43 -34.38 -8.67 -19.20
C VAL A 43 -35.75 -9.35 -19.14
N MET A 44 -36.27 -9.56 -17.93
CA MET A 44 -37.59 -10.16 -17.72
C MET A 44 -38.28 -9.56 -16.47
N PRO A 45 -39.60 -9.72 -16.34
CA PRO A 45 -40.32 -9.34 -15.12
C PRO A 45 -39.81 -10.11 -13.89
N THR A 46 -39.72 -9.43 -12.75
CA THR A 46 -39.20 -10.01 -11.49
C THR A 46 -39.97 -11.25 -11.03
N TYR A 47 -41.26 -11.35 -11.33
CA TYR A 47 -42.06 -12.54 -11.00
C TYR A 47 -41.65 -13.78 -11.83
N GLN A 48 -41.19 -13.61 -13.06
CA GLN A 48 -40.68 -14.70 -13.89
C GLN A 48 -39.30 -15.12 -13.40
N ALA A 49 -38.44 -14.14 -13.10
CA ALA A 49 -37.12 -14.38 -12.51
C ALA A 49 -37.20 -15.15 -11.20
N ARG A 50 -38.16 -14.80 -10.32
CA ARG A 50 -38.36 -15.49 -9.04
C ARG A 50 -38.90 -16.91 -9.24
N ARG A 51 -39.85 -17.10 -10.16
CA ARG A 51 -40.34 -18.45 -10.52
C ARG A 51 -39.24 -19.35 -11.08
N LEU A 52 -38.34 -18.82 -11.91
CA LEU A 52 -37.21 -19.60 -12.43
C LEU A 52 -36.25 -20.04 -11.32
N ALA A 53 -36.04 -19.19 -10.30
CA ALA A 53 -35.26 -19.53 -9.13
C ALA A 53 -35.96 -20.61 -8.28
N GLU A 54 -37.26 -20.44 -8.01
CA GLU A 54 -38.12 -21.43 -7.33
C GLU A 54 -38.15 -22.79 -8.06
N GLU A 55 -38.24 -22.79 -9.40
CA GLU A 55 -38.26 -24.00 -10.25
C GLU A 55 -36.91 -24.74 -10.31
N ARG A 56 -35.83 -24.14 -9.80
CA ARG A 56 -34.48 -24.72 -9.72
C ARG A 56 -33.97 -24.92 -8.28
N ASP A 57 -34.81 -24.69 -7.27
CA ASP A 57 -34.42 -24.67 -5.84
C ASP A 57 -33.24 -23.70 -5.52
N LEU A 58 -33.15 -22.58 -6.25
CA LEU A 58 -32.13 -21.53 -6.10
C LEU A 58 -32.73 -20.20 -5.63
N ASP A 59 -31.88 -19.26 -5.20
CA ASP A 59 -32.29 -17.90 -4.80
C ASP A 59 -32.06 -16.87 -5.92
N LEU A 60 -33.00 -15.93 -6.08
CA LEU A 60 -32.82 -14.73 -6.89
C LEU A 60 -32.14 -13.64 -6.06
N VAL A 61 -30.86 -13.38 -6.31
CA VAL A 61 -30.03 -12.42 -5.55
C VAL A 61 -29.80 -11.12 -6.36
N GLU A 62 -30.15 -9.96 -5.80
CA GLU A 62 -29.87 -8.64 -6.40
C GLU A 62 -28.38 -8.30 -6.22
N VAL A 63 -27.55 -8.51 -7.26
CA VAL A 63 -26.10 -8.29 -7.21
C VAL A 63 -25.67 -6.87 -7.60
N ALA A 64 -26.43 -6.20 -8.48
CA ALA A 64 -26.15 -4.83 -8.90
C ALA A 64 -27.43 -3.96 -8.88
N PRO A 65 -27.80 -3.37 -7.72
CA PRO A 65 -28.99 -2.54 -7.57
C PRO A 65 -28.89 -1.17 -8.27
N GLN A 66 -27.68 -0.75 -8.67
CA GLN A 66 -27.43 0.54 -9.33
C GLN A 66 -27.60 0.49 -10.86
N ALA A 67 -27.81 -0.70 -11.44
CA ALA A 67 -28.03 -0.87 -12.87
C ALA A 67 -29.48 -0.55 -13.27
N GLN A 68 -29.68 -0.15 -14.53
CA GLN A 68 -31.01 0.05 -15.12
C GLN A 68 -31.16 -0.86 -16.35
N PRO A 69 -32.01 -1.91 -16.31
CA PRO A 69 -32.66 -2.47 -15.12
C PRO A 69 -31.65 -3.14 -14.15
N PRO A 70 -31.99 -3.33 -12.86
CA PRO A 70 -31.11 -3.95 -11.88
C PRO A 70 -30.70 -5.37 -12.27
N VAL A 71 -29.45 -5.75 -11.98
CA VAL A 71 -28.96 -7.11 -12.27
C VAL A 71 -29.21 -8.02 -11.08
N CYS A 72 -30.02 -9.03 -11.32
CA CYS A 72 -30.25 -10.14 -10.40
C CYS A 72 -29.61 -11.41 -10.96
N LYS A 73 -29.03 -12.21 -10.07
CA LYS A 73 -28.42 -13.49 -10.44
C LYS A 73 -29.07 -14.62 -9.65
N VAL A 74 -29.46 -15.69 -10.33
CA VAL A 74 -30.05 -16.90 -9.74
C VAL A 74 -28.89 -17.79 -9.28
N MET A 75 -28.75 -18.00 -7.97
CA MET A 75 -27.64 -18.75 -7.35
C MET A 75 -28.01 -19.25 -5.94
N ASP A 76 -27.17 -20.10 -5.33
CA ASP A 76 -27.27 -20.43 -3.89
C ASP A 76 -26.78 -19.24 -3.03
N TYR A 77 -27.70 -18.57 -2.32
CA TYR A 77 -27.36 -17.42 -1.48
C TYR A 77 -26.46 -17.78 -0.28
N GLY A 78 -26.58 -18.99 0.26
CA GLY A 78 -25.76 -19.48 1.37
C GLY A 78 -24.29 -19.67 0.97
N ARG A 79 -24.06 -20.33 -0.17
CA ARG A 79 -22.74 -20.50 -0.80
C ARG A 79 -22.13 -19.14 -1.15
N PHE A 80 -22.91 -18.24 -1.73
CA PHE A 80 -22.48 -16.88 -2.05
C PHE A 80 -22.07 -16.08 -0.81
N LYS A 81 -22.90 -16.06 0.24
CA LYS A 81 -22.61 -15.38 1.51
C LYS A 81 -21.33 -15.92 2.17
N TYR A 82 -21.15 -17.24 2.22
CA TYR A 82 -19.93 -17.85 2.74
C TYR A 82 -18.69 -17.46 1.92
N SER A 83 -18.78 -17.51 0.59
CA SER A 83 -17.68 -17.11 -0.32
C SER A 83 -17.29 -15.64 -0.14
N LEU A 84 -18.28 -14.75 -0.06
CA LEU A 84 -18.07 -13.33 0.15
C LEU A 84 -17.47 -13.04 1.54
N GLU A 85 -17.99 -13.63 2.61
CA GLU A 85 -17.41 -13.48 3.95
C GLU A 85 -15.99 -14.04 4.02
N ARG A 86 -15.69 -15.16 3.34
CA ARG A 86 -14.33 -15.70 3.24
C ARG A 86 -13.39 -14.71 2.55
N LYS A 87 -13.78 -14.17 1.39
CA LYS A 87 -13.03 -13.14 0.64
C LYS A 87 -12.82 -11.87 1.48
N GLN A 88 -13.85 -11.38 2.16
CA GLN A 88 -13.73 -10.22 3.06
C GLN A 88 -12.77 -10.49 4.23
N ARG A 89 -12.89 -11.62 4.91
CA ARG A 89 -11.97 -12.00 6.00
C ARG A 89 -10.53 -12.15 5.52
N GLU A 90 -10.32 -12.68 4.32
CA GLU A 90 -9.01 -12.82 3.70
C GLU A 90 -8.41 -11.46 3.32
N ALA A 91 -9.17 -10.59 2.65
CA ALA A 91 -8.77 -9.22 2.35
C ALA A 91 -8.47 -8.40 3.62
N HIS A 92 -9.26 -8.58 4.70
CA HIS A 92 -8.96 -7.97 6.00
C HIS A 92 -7.70 -8.55 6.66
N ARG A 93 -7.38 -9.85 6.49
CA ARG A 93 -6.12 -10.43 6.99
C ARG A 93 -4.92 -9.91 6.20
N ALA A 94 -4.98 -9.93 4.86
CA ALA A 94 -3.94 -9.39 3.99
C ALA A 94 -3.71 -7.89 4.25
N GLY A 95 -4.79 -7.11 4.37
CA GLY A 95 -4.74 -5.69 4.71
C GLY A 95 -4.19 -5.42 6.12
N ARG A 96 -4.48 -6.27 7.12
CA ARG A 96 -3.85 -6.17 8.46
C ARG A 96 -2.36 -6.53 8.42
N ALA A 97 -1.97 -7.59 7.70
CA ALA A 97 -0.57 -7.98 7.57
C ALA A 97 0.26 -6.88 6.89
N GLY A 98 -0.25 -6.30 5.79
CA GLY A 98 0.40 -5.17 5.11
C GLY A 98 0.46 -3.90 5.97
N ARG A 99 -0.60 -3.58 6.73
CA ARG A 99 -0.60 -2.43 7.65
C ARG A 99 0.34 -2.63 8.83
N ALA A 100 0.42 -3.84 9.39
CA ALA A 100 1.36 -4.18 10.45
C ALA A 100 2.80 -4.00 9.95
N ALA A 101 3.14 -4.59 8.80
CA ALA A 101 4.45 -4.44 8.15
C ALA A 101 4.82 -2.97 7.89
N SER A 102 3.84 -2.10 7.61
CA SER A 102 4.07 -0.67 7.36
C SER A 102 4.03 0.22 8.62
N GLU A 103 3.81 -0.31 9.82
CA GLU A 103 3.77 0.50 11.04
C GLU A 103 5.18 1.01 11.41
N MET A 104 5.30 2.32 11.65
CA MET A 104 6.57 2.93 12.06
C MET A 104 6.91 2.52 13.49
N LYS A 105 8.16 2.08 13.72
CA LYS A 105 8.66 1.70 15.05
C LYS A 105 9.66 2.74 15.55
N ASP A 106 9.44 3.23 16.77
CA ASP A 106 10.29 4.23 17.40
C ASP A 106 11.33 3.55 18.31
N VAL A 107 12.61 3.84 18.08
CA VAL A 107 13.74 3.37 18.92
C VAL A 107 14.33 4.56 19.65
N GLN A 108 14.09 4.64 20.95
CA GLN A 108 14.54 5.76 21.79
C GLN A 108 15.95 5.51 22.37
N LEU A 109 16.85 6.44 22.07
CA LEU A 109 18.23 6.55 22.54
C LEU A 109 18.37 7.65 23.62
N SER A 110 19.43 7.53 24.42
CA SER A 110 19.80 8.52 25.45
C SER A 110 20.96 9.40 24.97
N PRO A 111 21.04 10.70 25.33
CA PRO A 111 22.16 11.58 24.94
C PRO A 111 23.53 11.20 25.53
N ARG A 112 23.53 10.31 26.53
CA ARG A 112 24.71 9.74 27.21
C ARG A 112 24.52 8.23 27.30
N ILE A 113 24.46 7.59 26.15
CA ILE A 113 24.34 6.14 26.05
C ILE A 113 25.70 5.49 26.23
N ASP A 114 25.71 4.31 26.85
CA ASP A 114 26.89 3.45 26.97
C ASP A 114 27.03 2.58 25.70
N ASP A 115 28.24 2.14 25.36
CA ASP A 115 28.49 1.34 24.16
C ASP A 115 27.64 0.05 24.13
N HIS A 116 27.41 -0.57 25.30
CA HIS A 116 26.59 -1.78 25.38
C HIS A 116 25.07 -1.52 25.23
N ASP A 117 24.54 -0.44 25.83
CA ASP A 117 23.13 -0.05 25.60
C ASP A 117 22.91 0.39 24.15
N LEU A 118 23.90 1.02 23.51
CA LEU A 118 23.83 1.39 22.10
C LEU A 118 23.72 0.15 21.19
N GLN A 119 24.51 -0.90 21.45
CA GLN A 119 24.41 -2.18 20.72
C GLN A 119 23.00 -2.79 20.82
N VAL A 120 22.46 -2.95 22.04
CA VAL A 120 21.11 -3.51 22.26
C VAL A 120 20.01 -2.69 21.55
N LYS A 121 20.20 -1.38 21.40
CA LYS A 121 19.27 -0.50 20.67
C LYS A 121 19.42 -0.62 19.15
N VAL A 122 20.63 -0.82 18.66
CA VAL A 122 20.95 -1.09 17.26
C VAL A 122 20.38 -2.45 16.84
N ASP A 123 20.61 -3.51 17.63
CA ASP A 123 20.08 -4.86 17.37
C ASP A 123 18.55 -4.83 17.24
N ARG A 124 17.86 -4.15 18.17
CA ARG A 124 16.41 -3.98 18.11
C ARG A 124 15.93 -3.15 16.92
N ALA A 125 16.72 -2.18 16.46
CA ALA A 125 16.41 -1.44 15.24
C ALA A 125 16.62 -2.32 13.99
N LEU A 126 17.62 -3.21 14.00
CA LEU A 126 17.88 -4.19 12.95
C LEU A 126 16.77 -5.23 12.86
N GLU A 127 16.25 -5.73 13.99
CA GLU A 127 15.05 -6.61 14.02
C GLU A 127 13.88 -5.94 13.29
N PHE A 128 13.51 -4.71 13.68
CA PHE A 128 12.40 -3.98 13.06
C PHE A 128 12.63 -3.68 11.56
N LEU A 129 13.86 -3.36 11.16
CA LEU A 129 14.21 -3.14 9.75
C LEU A 129 14.13 -4.46 8.95
N THR A 130 14.54 -5.58 9.54
CA THR A 130 14.46 -6.92 8.93
C THR A 130 13.01 -7.36 8.73
N ASP A 131 12.13 -7.08 9.69
CA ASP A 131 10.67 -7.26 9.58
C ASP A 131 10.03 -6.32 8.53
N GLY A 132 10.78 -5.36 8.00
CA GLY A 132 10.35 -4.44 6.95
C GLY A 132 9.68 -3.16 7.48
N HIS A 133 9.68 -2.92 8.79
CA HIS A 133 9.14 -1.72 9.40
C HIS A 133 10.07 -0.51 9.20
N PRO A 134 9.54 0.68 8.87
CA PRO A 134 10.33 1.91 8.91
C PRO A 134 10.65 2.28 10.37
N VAL A 135 11.91 2.58 10.66
CA VAL A 135 12.37 2.88 12.04
C VAL A 135 12.67 4.36 12.22
N ARG A 136 12.05 4.96 13.23
CA ARG A 136 12.35 6.31 13.71
C ARG A 136 13.31 6.21 14.89
N MET A 137 14.56 6.60 14.69
CA MET A 137 15.55 6.66 15.78
C MET A 137 15.44 8.03 16.46
N VAL A 138 15.21 8.05 17.78
CA VAL A 138 14.91 9.28 18.53
C VAL A 138 15.82 9.42 19.74
N VAL A 139 16.64 10.47 19.79
CA VAL A 139 17.36 10.89 21.00
C VAL A 139 16.52 11.93 21.75
N ARG A 140 16.11 11.61 22.97
CA ARG A 140 15.31 12.53 23.82
C ARG A 140 16.22 13.31 24.76
N PHE A 141 16.25 14.64 24.66
CA PHE A 141 17.03 15.48 25.56
C PHE A 141 16.28 15.78 26.86
N LEU A 142 16.89 15.41 27.99
CA LEU A 142 16.48 15.92 29.28
C LEU A 142 16.98 17.36 29.43
N GLY A 143 16.39 18.15 30.35
CA GLY A 143 16.55 19.61 30.37
C GLY A 143 18.00 20.12 30.48
N ARG A 144 18.90 19.31 31.06
CA ARG A 144 20.33 19.64 31.21
C ARG A 144 21.14 19.33 29.95
N ASP A 145 20.70 18.36 29.14
CA ASP A 145 21.41 17.89 27.95
C ASP A 145 21.11 18.73 26.70
N MET A 146 20.05 19.56 26.72
CA MET A 146 19.80 20.56 25.66
C MET A 146 20.94 21.60 25.52
N ARG A 147 21.87 21.69 26.48
CA ARG A 147 23.09 22.51 26.36
C ARG A 147 24.15 21.90 25.43
N HIS A 148 24.08 20.59 25.17
CA HIS A 148 25.05 19.87 24.35
C HIS A 148 24.33 18.92 23.37
N PRO A 149 23.59 19.46 22.38
CA PRO A 149 22.92 18.65 21.36
C PRO A 149 23.89 17.78 20.56
N GLU A 150 25.15 18.20 20.45
CA GLU A 150 26.27 17.48 19.83
C GLU A 150 26.43 16.05 20.36
N ASN A 151 26.23 15.81 21.67
CA ASN A 151 26.34 14.47 22.24
C ASN A 151 25.23 13.54 21.73
N GLY A 152 24.01 14.07 21.60
CA GLY A 152 22.89 13.34 21.00
C GLY A 152 23.08 13.13 19.50
N MET A 153 23.67 14.11 18.79
CA MET A 153 24.02 13.99 17.38
C MET A 153 25.05 12.88 17.16
N ARG A 154 26.13 12.87 17.93
CA ARG A 154 27.15 11.81 17.89
C ARG A 154 26.54 10.44 18.19
N ALA A 155 25.75 10.30 19.27
CA ALA A 155 25.12 9.03 19.62
C ALA A 155 24.18 8.51 18.50
N LEU A 156 23.42 9.39 17.85
CA LEU A 156 22.57 9.03 16.72
C LEU A 156 23.38 8.67 15.47
N GLN A 157 24.45 9.41 15.16
CA GLN A 157 25.36 9.08 14.06
C GLN A 157 26.02 7.73 14.26
N THR A 158 26.61 7.45 15.42
CA THR A 158 27.22 6.15 15.75
C THR A 158 26.22 5.00 15.61
N ALA A 159 24.95 5.19 16.02
CA ALA A 159 23.93 4.18 15.86
C ALA A 159 23.50 3.96 14.39
N LEU A 160 23.45 5.02 13.57
CA LEU A 160 23.21 4.92 12.12
C LEU A 160 24.38 4.26 11.38
N ASP A 161 25.62 4.59 11.73
CA ASP A 161 26.84 4.01 11.18
C ASP A 161 26.99 2.52 11.54
N ALA A 162 26.53 2.13 12.74
CA ALA A 162 26.45 0.72 13.14
C ALA A 162 25.39 -0.03 12.31
N LEU A 163 24.17 0.51 12.20
CA LEU A 163 23.11 -0.10 11.37
C LEU A 163 23.51 -0.23 9.90
N GLY A 164 24.20 0.78 9.33
CA GLY A 164 24.63 0.78 7.94
C GLY A 164 25.75 -0.21 7.60
N LYS A 165 26.41 -0.82 8.61
CA LYS A 165 27.38 -1.91 8.43
C LYS A 165 26.69 -3.26 8.29
N GLU A 166 25.63 -3.48 9.06
CA GLU A 166 24.88 -4.75 9.09
C GLU A 166 23.91 -4.88 7.91
N ILE A 167 23.20 -3.79 7.58
CA ILE A 167 22.16 -3.78 6.55
C ILE A 167 22.23 -2.53 5.69
N ALA A 168 21.90 -2.68 4.41
CA ALA A 168 21.79 -1.53 3.51
C ALA A 168 20.57 -0.67 3.91
N ILE A 169 20.85 0.47 4.54
CA ILE A 169 19.84 1.43 4.97
C ILE A 169 19.74 2.62 4.03
N ARG A 170 18.52 3.12 3.87
CA ARG A 170 18.21 4.41 3.27
C ARG A 170 17.69 5.34 4.36
N VAL A 171 18.33 6.49 4.50
CA VAL A 171 17.89 7.57 5.39
C VAL A 171 16.87 8.43 4.65
N ASP A 172 15.60 8.30 5.03
CA ASP A 172 14.48 9.11 4.50
C ASP A 172 14.55 10.56 5.01
N GLN A 173 14.89 10.71 6.29
CA GLN A 173 15.06 12.01 6.94
C GLN A 173 16.37 12.00 7.72
N ALA A 174 17.30 12.86 7.29
CA ALA A 174 18.55 13.09 7.99
C ALA A 174 18.32 13.56 9.44
N PRO A 175 19.26 13.31 10.36
CA PRO A 175 19.18 13.76 11.75
C PRO A 175 18.77 15.22 11.89
N ARG A 176 17.58 15.47 12.46
CA ARG A 176 17.04 16.83 12.65
C ARG A 176 16.41 17.00 14.03
N MET A 177 16.54 18.22 14.55
CA MET A 177 15.95 18.61 15.83
C MET A 177 14.47 18.96 15.66
N GLU A 178 13.62 18.34 16.49
CA GLU A 178 12.19 18.65 16.61
C GLU A 178 11.89 18.93 18.09
N GLY A 179 11.87 20.23 18.43
CA GLY A 179 11.69 20.70 19.81
C GLY A 179 12.79 20.20 20.76
N ARG A 180 12.48 19.14 21.52
CA ARG A 180 13.34 18.57 22.57
C ARG A 180 13.87 17.17 22.23
N GLN A 181 13.76 16.78 20.97
CA GLN A 181 14.18 15.48 20.45
C GLN A 181 15.02 15.70 19.18
N LEU A 182 16.08 14.92 19.01
CA LEU A 182 16.75 14.72 17.72
C LEU A 182 16.20 13.43 17.14
N PHE A 183 15.86 13.38 15.86
CA PHE A 183 15.49 12.12 15.23
C PHE A 183 15.97 11.99 13.79
N ALA A 184 16.07 10.73 13.34
CA ALA A 184 16.25 10.35 11.95
C ALA A 184 15.21 9.27 11.59
N LEU A 185 14.83 9.21 10.31
CA LEU A 185 13.94 8.17 9.78
C LEU A 185 14.72 7.28 8.81
N VAL A 186 14.67 5.97 9.04
CA VAL A 186 15.47 4.97 8.34
C VAL A 186 14.57 3.86 7.79
N ARG A 187 14.89 3.36 6.60
CA ARG A 187 14.29 2.15 6.00
C ARG A 187 15.37 1.24 5.43
N VAL A 188 15.03 -0.02 5.21
CA VAL A 188 15.87 -0.92 4.40
C VAL A 188 15.84 -0.47 2.94
N ASP A 189 17.02 -0.31 2.34
CA ASP A 189 17.14 -0.10 0.91
C ASP A 189 16.93 -1.41 0.16
N LYS A 190 15.77 -1.55 -0.49
CA LYS A 190 15.41 -2.75 -1.25
C LYS A 190 16.19 -2.88 -2.57
N GLY A 191 16.99 -1.88 -2.94
CA GLY A 191 17.89 -1.90 -4.11
C GLY A 191 19.20 -2.64 -3.86
N ALA A 192 19.67 -2.70 -2.60
CA ALA A 192 20.97 -3.25 -2.23
C ALA A 192 20.86 -4.66 -1.62
N ARG A 193 20.42 -5.65 -2.41
CA ARG A 193 20.49 -7.06 -2.01
C ARG A 193 21.86 -7.67 -2.38
N ALA A 194 22.52 -8.24 -1.37
CA ALA A 194 23.68 -9.12 -1.43
C ALA A 194 25.00 -8.54 -1.97
N ARG A 195 25.77 -7.89 -1.07
CA ARG A 195 27.17 -8.33 -0.87
C ARG A 195 27.20 -9.19 0.38
N THR A 196 27.29 -10.50 0.19
CA THR A 196 27.55 -11.44 1.28
C THR A 196 29.06 -11.67 1.32
N ASP A 197 29.68 -11.30 2.43
CA ASP A 197 31.09 -11.56 2.66
C ASP A 197 31.41 -13.06 2.61
N LYS A 198 32.47 -13.38 1.87
CA LYS A 198 33.17 -14.66 1.95
C LYS A 198 34.65 -14.33 2.05
N PRO A 199 35.34 -14.67 3.15
CA PRO A 199 36.76 -14.39 3.28
C PRO A 199 37.55 -15.29 2.31
N ALA A 200 38.50 -14.68 1.59
CA ALA A 200 39.52 -15.36 0.81
C ALA A 200 40.87 -14.74 1.17
N ASP A 201 41.83 -15.59 1.50
CA ASP A 201 43.10 -15.23 2.13
C ASP A 201 44.24 -15.07 1.11
N GLU A 202 45.15 -14.14 1.42
CA GLU A 202 46.50 -13.87 0.88
C GLU A 202 46.87 -13.76 -0.63
N LYS A 203 47.32 -12.52 -0.98
CA LYS A 203 48.59 -12.09 -1.63
C LYS A 203 48.88 -12.31 -3.14
N THR A 204 49.26 -11.20 -3.82
CA THR A 204 50.64 -10.90 -4.30
C THR A 204 50.75 -9.51 -4.98
N GLY A 205 51.78 -8.69 -4.67
CA GLY A 205 52.25 -7.46 -5.40
C GLY A 205 51.36 -6.19 -5.28
N ALA A 206 51.81 -4.95 -5.00
CA ALA A 206 53.05 -4.18 -5.26
C ALA A 206 53.29 -3.94 -6.78
N ASP A 207 53.40 -2.73 -7.35
CA ASP A 207 53.54 -1.33 -6.85
C ASP A 207 52.64 -0.35 -7.69
N GLY A 208 52.24 0.86 -7.26
CA GLY A 208 52.93 2.17 -7.46
C GLY A 208 52.87 2.71 -8.92
N GLU A 209 52.57 3.98 -9.27
CA GLU A 209 52.20 5.21 -8.56
C GLU A 209 51.66 6.31 -9.55
N THR A 210 50.98 7.36 -9.06
CA THR A 210 50.70 8.70 -9.67
C THR A 210 50.25 8.90 -11.14
N ASN A 211 48.98 9.32 -11.28
CA ASN A 211 48.52 10.66 -11.76
C ASN A 211 49.48 11.53 -12.61
N GLU A 212 49.06 11.95 -13.82
CA GLU A 212 49.13 13.37 -14.25
C GLU A 212 48.29 13.72 -15.51
N THR A 213 47.83 14.96 -15.48
CA THR A 213 47.23 15.85 -16.48
C THR A 213 47.84 15.82 -17.89
N ASP A 214 47.02 15.83 -18.95
CA ASP A 214 47.11 16.87 -19.99
C ASP A 214 45.83 17.00 -20.85
N SER A 215 45.53 18.22 -21.30
CA SER A 215 44.56 18.52 -22.36
C SER A 215 45.23 19.32 -23.45
N PRO A 216 45.24 18.85 -24.72
CA PRO A 216 45.45 19.74 -25.85
C PRO A 216 44.21 19.92 -26.73
N MET A 217 44.15 21.12 -27.31
CA MET A 217 43.15 21.64 -28.23
C MET A 217 43.17 21.02 -29.65
N VAL A 218 42.10 21.34 -30.39
CA VAL A 218 41.95 21.50 -31.86
C VAL A 218 42.19 20.32 -32.81
N ALA A 219 41.12 20.00 -33.58
CA ALA A 219 41.09 20.20 -35.03
C ALA A 219 39.63 20.21 -35.56
N LEU A 220 39.38 20.92 -36.67
CA LEU A 220 38.12 20.82 -37.43
C LEU A 220 38.27 19.78 -38.55
N ASP A 221 37.22 19.01 -38.85
CA ASP A 221 36.67 18.94 -40.21
C ASP A 221 35.22 18.37 -40.24
N THR A 222 34.50 18.59 -41.33
CA THR A 222 33.13 18.11 -41.66
C THR A 222 33.17 17.28 -42.97
N PRO A 223 32.07 16.79 -43.61
CA PRO A 223 30.64 16.63 -43.27
C PRO A 223 30.09 15.19 -43.58
N SER A 224 28.76 15.05 -43.83
CA SER A 224 27.97 13.85 -44.24
C SER A 224 27.81 12.73 -43.18
N GLU A 225 26.70 11.99 -43.02
CA GLU A 225 25.30 11.98 -43.54
C GLU A 225 24.50 10.93 -42.68
N ALA A 226 23.16 10.82 -42.59
CA ALA A 226 22.01 11.58 -43.10
C ALA A 226 20.70 11.25 -42.30
N THR A 227 19.62 11.98 -42.61
CA THR A 227 18.19 11.53 -42.65
C THR A 227 17.32 11.58 -41.39
N GLY A 228 16.20 12.34 -41.49
CA GLY A 228 14.88 11.90 -41.01
C GLY A 228 14.43 12.34 -39.60
N PRO A 229 13.56 13.36 -39.48
CA PRO A 229 12.88 13.69 -38.22
C PRO A 229 11.58 12.90 -38.05
N VAL A 230 11.21 12.57 -36.80
CA VAL A 230 9.84 12.21 -36.44
C VAL A 230 9.35 13.14 -35.33
N ALA A 231 8.25 13.82 -35.60
CA ALA A 231 7.70 14.86 -34.75
C ALA A 231 6.58 14.34 -33.83
N VAL A 232 6.61 14.80 -32.57
CA VAL A 232 5.48 15.39 -31.83
C VAL A 232 4.11 14.68 -31.87
N VAL A 233 3.67 14.17 -30.71
CA VAL A 233 2.31 14.44 -30.17
C VAL A 233 2.33 14.46 -28.63
N PRO A 234 1.92 15.54 -27.96
CA PRO A 234 1.54 15.53 -26.54
C PRO A 234 0.00 15.50 -26.39
N VAL A 235 -0.55 14.50 -25.70
CA VAL A 235 -1.99 14.41 -25.45
C VAL A 235 -2.37 15.07 -24.11
N VAL A 236 -2.80 16.32 -24.26
CA VAL A 236 -3.78 17.11 -23.48
C VAL A 236 -4.47 16.42 -22.29
N ALA A 237 -4.44 17.09 -21.14
CA ALA A 237 -5.34 16.87 -20.02
C ALA A 237 -6.62 17.74 -20.16
N PRO A 238 -7.80 17.28 -19.70
CA PRO A 238 -9.03 18.07 -19.74
C PRO A 238 -9.26 18.92 -18.47
N GLU A 239 -9.66 20.17 -18.66
CA GLU A 239 -10.31 21.01 -17.63
C GLU A 239 -11.82 21.19 -17.95
N PRO A 240 -12.67 21.56 -16.97
CA PRO A 240 -14.15 21.48 -17.07
C PRO A 240 -14.83 22.86 -17.30
N ILE A 241 -16.11 22.99 -16.85
CA ILE A 241 -17.02 24.18 -16.94
C ILE A 241 -17.63 24.33 -18.37
N ALA A 242 -18.91 24.70 -18.64
CA ALA A 242 -20.08 25.22 -17.91
C ALA A 242 -21.38 24.55 -18.48
N GLU A 243 -22.50 24.37 -17.75
CA GLU A 243 -23.56 25.32 -17.33
C GLU A 243 -24.65 25.68 -18.40
N SER A 244 -25.93 25.56 -17.98
CA SER A 244 -27.17 26.16 -18.52
C SER A 244 -27.72 25.76 -19.92
N ALA A 245 -28.89 25.08 -19.92
CA ALA A 245 -30.08 25.44 -20.72
C ALA A 245 -31.35 24.61 -20.36
N GLU A 246 -32.28 25.22 -19.64
CA GLU A 246 -33.75 24.99 -19.75
C GLU A 246 -34.35 26.24 -20.47
N PRO A 247 -35.65 26.32 -20.87
CA PRO A 247 -36.80 25.47 -20.52
C PRO A 247 -37.81 25.10 -21.65
N VAL A 248 -38.66 24.12 -21.31
CA VAL A 248 -40.11 24.00 -21.58
C VAL A 248 -40.74 24.73 -22.80
N ALA A 249 -41.18 23.93 -23.78
CA ALA A 249 -42.43 24.07 -24.55
C ALA A 249 -42.77 22.69 -25.15
N THR A 250 -43.98 22.13 -25.09
CA THR A 250 -45.15 22.54 -25.91
C THR A 250 -46.36 21.64 -25.57
N ALA A 251 -47.57 22.24 -25.61
CA ALA A 251 -48.93 21.67 -25.77
C ALA A 251 -49.33 20.41 -24.97
#